data_AF-A0A7K3LMZ6-F1
#
_entry.id   AF-A0A7K3LMZ6-F1
#
_cell.length_a   1.000
_cell.length_b   1.000
_cell.length_c   1.000
_cell.angle_alpha   90.00
_cell.angle_beta   90.00
_cell.angle_gamma   90.00
#
_symmetry.space_group_name_H-M   'P 1'
#
loop_
_entity.id
_entity.type
_entity.pdbx_description
1 polymer ?
#
loop_
_entity_poly.entity_id
_entity_poly.type
_entity_poly.pdbx_seq_one_letter_code
_entity_poly.pdbx_strand_id
1 'polypeptide(L)'
;MQLPDLDALPAELREAVAQRGNIHVYRMVTHSPGLAPSFLTMATDMFMANSLPPVWRELVILRVGHRYEAPYEIHHHVNIARAVGLGDAAIAAAGSGDLDAVEPAEKLLIELANALLDRHTLTDDERDAARTILDVDQLAALVLTVGFYQLVSNFLNTFGVTIEQF
;
A
#
# COMPACT_ATOMS: atom_id res chain seq x y z
N MET A 1 8.21 5.29 -18.04
CA MET A 1 7.91 6.66 -18.53
C MET A 1 8.90 7.62 -17.89
N GLN A 2 9.17 8.78 -18.49
CA GLN A 2 10.02 9.80 -17.84
C GLN A 2 9.29 10.44 -16.66
N LEU A 3 10.04 10.83 -15.63
CA LEU A 3 9.50 11.61 -14.53
C LEU A 3 9.05 12.99 -15.05
N PRO A 4 7.92 13.53 -14.56
CA PRO A 4 7.50 14.89 -14.87
C PRO A 4 8.58 15.93 -14.56
N ASP A 5 8.65 16.94 -15.42
CA ASP A 5 9.43 18.15 -15.18
C ASP A 5 8.75 18.96 -14.07
N LEU A 6 9.42 19.08 -12.91
CA LEU A 6 8.88 19.75 -11.74
C LEU A 6 8.80 21.28 -11.91
N ASP A 7 9.61 21.85 -12.81
CA ASP A 7 9.59 23.29 -13.09
C ASP A 7 8.37 23.69 -13.95
N ALA A 8 7.82 22.73 -14.70
CA ALA A 8 6.59 22.89 -15.46
C ALA A 8 5.30 22.72 -14.61
N LEU A 9 5.42 22.30 -13.34
CA LEU A 9 4.27 22.10 -12.46
C LEU A 9 3.83 23.40 -11.75
N PRO A 10 2.52 23.52 -11.41
CA PRO A 10 2.04 24.52 -10.46
C PRO A 10 2.86 24.52 -9.16
N ALA A 11 3.06 25.69 -8.57
CA ALA A 11 3.94 25.86 -7.41
C ALA A 11 3.49 25.01 -6.22
N GLU A 12 2.18 24.90 -6.01
CA GLU A 12 1.58 24.13 -4.93
C GLU A 12 1.86 22.64 -5.06
N LEU A 13 1.81 22.10 -6.29
CA LEU A 13 2.13 20.71 -6.58
C LEU A 13 3.62 20.42 -6.41
N ARG A 14 4.47 21.35 -6.85
CA ARG A 14 5.93 21.24 -6.67
C ARG A 14 6.29 21.18 -5.18
N GLU A 15 5.69 22.07 -4.38
CA GLU A 15 5.90 22.10 -2.94
C GLU A 15 5.38 20.82 -2.27
N ALA A 16 4.19 20.35 -2.63
CA ALA A 16 3.61 19.12 -2.08
C ALA A 16 4.49 17.89 -2.33
N VAL A 17 5.12 17.79 -3.50
CA VAL A 17 6.06 16.71 -3.83
C VAL A 17 7.38 16.87 -3.06
N ALA A 18 7.91 18.10 -2.95
CA ALA A 18 9.13 18.38 -2.21
C ALA A 18 9.01 18.06 -0.71
N GLN A 19 7.88 18.41 -0.08
CA GLN A 19 7.58 18.08 1.32
C GLN A 19 7.55 16.56 1.59
N ARG A 20 7.35 15.76 0.54
CA ARG A 20 7.37 14.30 0.60
C ARG A 20 8.69 13.69 0.12
N GLY A 21 9.78 14.47 0.15
CA GLY A 21 11.13 14.00 -0.15
C GLY A 21 11.40 13.74 -1.63
N ASN A 22 10.55 14.22 -2.55
CA ASN A 22 10.69 14.02 -3.99
C ASN A 22 10.76 12.55 -4.42
N ILE A 23 10.19 11.62 -3.64
CA ILE A 23 10.13 10.22 -4.05
C ILE A 23 9.33 10.07 -5.35
N HIS A 24 9.77 9.17 -6.21
CA HIS A 24 9.36 9.02 -7.59
C HIS A 24 7.87 8.73 -7.74
N VAL A 25 7.22 8.00 -6.82
CA VAL A 25 5.76 7.82 -6.87
C VAL A 25 5.01 9.14 -6.82
N TYR A 26 5.40 10.05 -5.90
CA TYR A 26 4.75 11.36 -5.77
C TYR A 26 5.10 12.30 -6.91
N ARG A 27 6.27 12.15 -7.53
CA ARG A 27 6.60 12.86 -8.77
C ARG A 27 5.77 12.33 -9.93
N MET A 28 5.71 11.02 -10.12
CA MET A 28 5.10 10.40 -11.30
C MET A 28 3.59 10.65 -11.36
N VAL A 29 2.89 10.68 -10.22
CA VAL A 29 1.45 10.98 -10.19
C VAL A 29 1.11 12.38 -10.72
N THR A 30 2.09 13.31 -10.75
CA THR A 30 1.88 14.66 -11.30
C THR A 30 1.73 14.70 -12.83
N HIS A 31 1.90 13.56 -13.53
CA HIS A 31 1.38 13.41 -14.90
C HIS A 31 -0.14 13.65 -14.99
N SER A 32 -0.86 13.56 -13.87
CA SER A 32 -2.24 14.00 -13.72
C SER A 32 -2.34 15.13 -12.70
N PRO A 33 -2.03 16.38 -13.06
CA PRO A 33 -2.01 17.49 -12.10
C PRO A 33 -3.39 17.77 -11.49
N GLY A 34 -4.49 17.40 -12.17
CA GLY A 34 -5.85 17.53 -11.64
C GLY A 34 -6.20 16.51 -10.55
N LEU A 35 -5.59 15.32 -10.55
CA LEU A 35 -5.85 14.26 -9.56
C LEU A 35 -4.75 14.15 -8.50
N ALA A 36 -3.53 14.60 -8.81
CA ALA A 36 -2.39 14.49 -7.91
C ALA A 36 -2.63 15.07 -6.51
N PRO A 37 -3.28 16.25 -6.32
CA PRO A 37 -3.52 16.77 -4.97
C PRO A 37 -4.32 15.81 -4.09
N SER A 38 -5.43 15.26 -4.60
CA SER A 38 -6.27 14.32 -3.85
C SER A 38 -5.58 12.98 -3.59
N PHE A 39 -4.80 12.49 -4.56
CA PHE A 39 -3.98 11.29 -4.38
C PHE A 39 -2.95 11.51 -3.27
N LEU A 40 -2.24 12.64 -3.27
CA LEU A 40 -1.21 12.97 -2.28
C LEU A 40 -1.80 13.12 -0.87
N THR A 41 -3.01 13.69 -0.75
CA THR A 41 -3.75 13.73 0.52
C THR A 41 -4.11 12.33 0.99
N MET A 42 -4.72 11.51 0.13
CA MET A 42 -5.09 10.13 0.48
C MET A 42 -3.85 9.31 0.88
N ALA A 43 -2.74 9.44 0.16
CA ALA A 43 -1.48 8.78 0.48
C ALA A 43 -0.99 9.16 1.90
N THR A 44 -1.08 10.45 2.27
CA THR A 44 -0.75 10.88 3.63
C THR A 44 -1.70 10.28 4.67
N ASP A 45 -3.00 10.26 4.41
CA ASP A 45 -4.00 9.72 5.33
C ASP A 45 -3.88 8.20 5.50
N MET A 46 -3.43 7.46 4.48
CA MET A 46 -3.08 6.04 4.62
C MET A 46 -2.02 5.79 5.69
N PHE A 47 -1.15 6.76 5.98
CA PHE A 47 -0.17 6.67 7.08
C PHE A 47 -0.68 7.27 8.39
N MET A 48 -1.33 8.43 8.34
CA MET A 48 -1.64 9.26 9.51
C MET A 48 -3.02 9.02 10.12
N ALA A 49 -4.01 8.64 9.30
CA ALA A 49 -5.41 8.51 9.71
C ALA A 49 -5.94 7.06 9.64
N ASN A 50 -5.14 6.14 9.10
CA ASN A 50 -5.51 4.73 8.98
C ASN A 50 -5.54 4.03 10.35
N SER A 51 -6.68 3.42 10.69
CA SER A 51 -6.94 2.77 11.97
C SER A 51 -6.31 1.38 12.11
N LEU A 52 -5.77 0.79 11.02
CA LEU A 52 -5.01 -0.45 11.11
C LEU A 52 -3.71 -0.23 11.90
N PRO A 53 -3.34 -1.17 12.79
CA PRO A 53 -2.03 -1.18 13.39
C PRO A 53 -0.93 -1.12 12.31
N PRO A 54 0.13 -0.32 12.48
CA PRO A 54 1.15 -0.13 11.43
C PRO A 54 1.72 -1.44 10.88
N VAL A 55 2.02 -2.40 11.76
CA VAL A 55 2.51 -3.74 11.39
C VAL A 55 1.54 -4.48 10.46
N TRP A 56 0.24 -4.43 10.76
CA TRP A 56 -0.80 -5.08 9.96
C TRP A 56 -1.05 -4.35 8.64
N ARG A 57 -1.00 -3.02 8.66
CA ARG A 57 -1.09 -2.22 7.43
C ARG A 57 0.02 -2.58 6.46
N GLU A 58 1.27 -2.60 6.92
CA GLU A 58 2.42 -2.93 6.05
C GLU A 58 2.36 -4.37 5.53
N LEU A 59 1.87 -5.32 6.32
CA LEU A 59 1.65 -6.70 5.86
C LEU A 59 0.67 -6.76 4.68
N VAL A 60 -0.46 -6.05 4.79
CA VAL A 60 -1.47 -5.98 3.73
C VAL A 60 -0.91 -5.31 2.48
N ILE A 61 -0.17 -4.20 2.65
CA ILE A 61 0.46 -3.47 1.53
C ILE A 61 1.44 -4.38 0.78
N LEU A 62 2.34 -5.04 1.51
CA LEU A 62 3.29 -5.99 0.91
C LEU A 62 2.57 -7.10 0.15
N ARG A 63 1.49 -7.65 0.73
CA ARG A 63 0.74 -8.69 0.04
C ARG A 63 0.14 -8.20 -1.28
N VAL A 64 -0.43 -6.98 -1.29
CA VAL A 64 -0.93 -6.36 -2.52
C VAL A 64 0.20 -6.13 -3.53
N GLY A 65 1.31 -5.52 -3.11
CA GLY A 65 2.46 -5.27 -3.97
C GLY A 65 3.00 -6.54 -4.63
N HIS A 66 3.09 -7.64 -3.88
CA HIS A 66 3.47 -8.95 -4.42
C HIS A 66 2.43 -9.53 -5.38
N ARG A 67 1.13 -9.41 -5.10
CA ARG A 67 0.06 -9.87 -5.99
C ARG A 67 0.01 -9.12 -7.32
N TYR A 68 0.49 -7.88 -7.35
CA TYR A 68 0.61 -7.04 -8.53
C TYR A 68 2.01 -7.07 -9.17
N GLU A 69 2.96 -7.83 -8.61
CA GLU A 69 4.35 -7.85 -9.08
C GLU A 69 4.94 -6.43 -9.18
N ALA A 70 4.69 -5.58 -8.19
CA ALA A 70 5.10 -4.18 -8.17
C ALA A 70 6.43 -3.97 -7.40
N PRO A 71 7.60 -4.03 -8.07
CA PRO A 71 8.90 -4.03 -7.38
C PRO A 71 9.17 -2.73 -6.61
N TYR A 72 8.71 -1.58 -7.12
CA TYR A 72 8.83 -0.30 -6.42
C TYR A 72 8.08 -0.35 -5.08
N GLU A 73 6.82 -0.79 -5.12
CA GLU A 73 5.95 -0.91 -3.95
C GLU A 73 6.59 -1.83 -2.90
N ILE A 74 6.98 -3.03 -3.33
CA ILE A 74 7.62 -4.04 -2.48
C ILE A 74 8.89 -3.47 -1.84
N HIS A 75 9.75 -2.80 -2.61
CA HIS A 75 11.00 -2.27 -2.10
C HIS A 75 10.79 -1.29 -0.95
N HIS A 76 9.95 -0.28 -1.14
CA HIS A 76 9.72 0.74 -0.10
C HIS A 76 9.02 0.13 1.11
N HIS A 77 8.00 -0.69 0.89
CA HIS A 77 7.20 -1.23 1.98
C HIS A 77 7.91 -2.35 2.75
N VAL A 78 8.89 -3.07 2.18
CA VAL A 78 9.74 -3.98 2.97
C VAL A 78 10.56 -3.19 4.00
N ASN A 79 11.09 -2.02 3.61
CA ASN A 79 11.86 -1.17 4.51
C ASN A 79 10.97 -0.58 5.61
N ILE A 80 9.77 -0.12 5.26
CA ILE A 80 8.80 0.43 6.23
C ILE A 80 8.31 -0.68 7.17
N ALA A 81 7.94 -1.85 6.64
CA ALA A 81 7.52 -3.01 7.42
C ALA A 81 8.52 -3.38 8.51
N ARG A 82 9.81 -3.46 8.17
CA ARG A 82 10.87 -3.71 9.16
C ARG A 82 10.99 -2.58 10.18
N ALA A 83 10.90 -1.33 9.74
CA ALA A 83 10.99 -0.17 10.62
C ALA A 83 9.84 -0.11 11.64
N VAL A 84 8.64 -0.56 11.28
CA VAL A 84 7.49 -0.65 12.20
C VAL A 84 7.47 -1.95 13.01
N GLY A 85 8.40 -2.87 12.78
CA GLY A 85 8.59 -4.10 13.56
C GLY A 85 7.86 -5.33 13.03
N LEU A 86 7.41 -5.36 11.77
CA LEU A 86 6.88 -6.58 11.15
C LEU A 86 8.01 -7.62 11.02
N GLY A 87 7.76 -8.85 11.48
CA GLY A 87 8.74 -9.92 11.46
C GLY A 87 9.07 -10.39 10.04
N ASP A 88 10.31 -10.84 9.81
CA ASP A 88 10.75 -11.31 8.50
C ASP A 88 9.94 -12.52 7.99
N ALA A 89 9.41 -13.36 8.89
CA ALA A 89 8.53 -14.47 8.51
C ALA A 89 7.22 -13.98 7.86
N ALA A 90 6.60 -12.94 8.43
CA ALA A 90 5.39 -12.33 7.88
C ALA A 90 5.67 -11.57 6.57
N ILE A 91 6.82 -10.88 6.47
CA ILE A 91 7.28 -10.26 5.21
C ILE A 91 7.46 -11.31 4.12
N ALA A 92 8.11 -12.44 4.44
CA ALA A 92 8.31 -13.53 3.49
C ALA A 92 6.97 -14.15 3.06
N ALA A 93 6.06 -14.39 4.01
CA ALA A 93 4.72 -14.91 3.76
C ALA A 93 3.86 -13.98 2.89
N ALA A 94 3.99 -12.66 3.05
CA ALA A 94 3.32 -11.71 2.16
C ALA A 94 3.72 -11.93 0.70
N GLY A 95 4.99 -12.26 0.45
CA GLY A 95 5.51 -12.58 -0.88
C GLY A 95 5.12 -13.96 -1.39
N SER A 96 5.39 -15.01 -0.62
CA SER A 96 5.17 -16.39 -1.06
C SER A 96 3.70 -16.83 -1.03
N GLY A 97 2.90 -16.25 -0.13
CA GLY A 97 1.59 -16.77 0.25
C GLY A 97 1.67 -18.04 1.11
N ASP A 98 2.87 -18.44 1.56
CA ASP A 98 3.07 -19.53 2.51
C ASP A 98 2.78 -19.03 3.93
N LEU A 99 1.82 -19.68 4.60
CA LEU A 99 1.26 -19.22 5.87
C LEU A 99 1.65 -20.11 7.05
N ASP A 100 2.59 -21.05 6.88
CA ASP A 100 2.93 -22.02 7.92
C ASP A 100 3.69 -21.40 9.11
N ALA A 101 4.43 -20.32 8.87
CA ALA A 101 5.29 -19.66 9.85
C ALA A 101 4.80 -18.28 10.32
N VAL A 102 3.52 -17.93 10.05
CA VAL A 102 2.93 -16.65 10.46
C VAL A 102 1.96 -16.81 11.62
N GLU A 103 1.83 -15.74 12.40
CA GLU A 103 0.89 -15.71 13.50
C GLU A 103 -0.57 -15.76 12.99
N PRO A 104 -1.54 -16.27 13.77
CA PRO A 104 -2.91 -16.44 13.31
C PRO A 104 -3.58 -15.16 12.77
N ALA A 105 -3.30 -14.00 13.38
CA ALA A 105 -3.86 -12.73 12.93
C ALA A 105 -3.26 -12.27 11.59
N GLU A 106 -1.95 -12.48 11.39
CA GLU A 106 -1.24 -12.16 10.15
C GLU A 106 -1.72 -13.05 9.01
N LYS A 107 -1.90 -14.35 9.30
CA LYS A 107 -2.51 -15.32 8.39
C LYS A 107 -3.87 -14.85 7.90
N LEU A 108 -4.76 -14.50 8.84
CA LEU A 108 -6.10 -14.04 8.51
C LEU A 108 -6.07 -12.75 7.67
N LEU A 109 -5.19 -11.80 7.97
CA LEU A 109 -5.03 -10.59 7.16
C LEU A 109 -4.59 -10.88 5.72
N ILE A 110 -3.64 -11.80 5.53
CA ILE A 110 -3.21 -12.22 4.18
C ILE A 110 -4.37 -12.90 3.43
N GLU A 111 -5.12 -13.78 4.10
CA GLU A 111 -6.28 -14.47 3.52
C GLU A 111 -7.40 -13.49 3.12
N LEU A 112 -7.71 -12.52 3.98
CA LEU A 112 -8.69 -11.46 3.68
C LEU A 112 -8.23 -10.57 2.52
N ALA A 113 -6.95 -10.19 2.48
CA ALA A 113 -6.38 -9.43 1.37
C ALA A 113 -6.48 -10.24 0.05
N ASN A 114 -6.14 -11.53 0.08
CA ASN A 114 -6.31 -12.41 -1.09
C ASN A 114 -7.78 -12.49 -1.54
N ALA A 115 -8.72 -12.70 -0.62
CA ALA A 115 -10.14 -12.75 -0.94
C ALA A 115 -10.64 -11.46 -1.62
N LEU A 116 -10.24 -10.30 -1.12
CA LEU A 116 -10.57 -9.01 -1.71
C LEU A 116 -9.93 -8.82 -3.10
N LEU A 117 -8.70 -9.29 -3.30
CA LEU A 117 -8.03 -9.21 -4.60
C LEU A 117 -8.60 -10.19 -5.64
N ASP A 118 -8.98 -11.39 -5.21
CA ASP A 118 -9.45 -12.47 -6.11
C ASP A 118 -10.93 -12.35 -6.45
N ARG A 119 -11.75 -11.97 -5.46
CA ARG A 119 -13.21 -12.00 -5.56
C ARG A 119 -13.86 -10.64 -5.37
N HIS A 120 -13.09 -9.63 -4.98
CA HIS A 120 -13.57 -8.26 -4.78
C HIS A 120 -14.64 -8.15 -3.68
N THR A 121 -14.74 -9.15 -2.81
CA THR A 121 -15.68 -9.20 -1.70
C THR A 121 -15.26 -10.26 -0.67
N LEU A 122 -15.89 -10.21 0.50
CA LEU A 122 -15.81 -11.23 1.53
C LEU A 122 -17.16 -11.97 1.64
N THR A 123 -17.12 -13.23 2.03
CA THR A 123 -18.30 -13.99 2.48
C THR A 123 -18.74 -13.53 3.88
N ASP A 124 -19.90 -14.00 4.35
CA ASP A 124 -20.34 -13.74 5.73
C ASP A 124 -19.35 -14.33 6.75
N ASP A 125 -18.93 -15.59 6.55
CA ASP A 125 -17.96 -16.26 7.44
C ASP A 125 -16.60 -15.53 7.48
N GLU A 126 -16.11 -15.01 6.35
CA GLU A 126 -14.87 -14.23 6.30
C GLU A 126 -15.03 -12.85 6.96
N ARG A 127 -16.19 -12.20 6.80
CA ARG A 127 -16.48 -10.98 7.55
C ARG A 127 -16.48 -11.26 9.04
N ASP A 128 -17.17 -12.29 9.49
CA ASP A 128 -17.25 -12.68 10.90
C ASP A 128 -15.87 -13.02 11.45
N ALA A 129 -15.04 -13.77 10.70
CA ALA A 129 -13.65 -14.03 11.05
C ALA A 129 -12.85 -12.72 11.18
N ALA A 130 -12.98 -11.80 10.22
CA ALA A 130 -12.32 -10.49 10.30
C ALA A 130 -12.75 -9.70 11.54
N ARG A 131 -14.03 -9.78 11.93
CA ARG A 131 -14.58 -9.12 13.13
C ARG A 131 -13.97 -9.65 14.44
N THR A 132 -13.30 -10.81 14.43
CA THR A 132 -12.64 -11.34 15.63
C THR A 132 -11.36 -10.59 15.99
N ILE A 133 -10.71 -9.94 15.02
CA ILE A 133 -9.44 -9.21 15.22
C ILE A 133 -9.51 -7.72 14.86
N LEU A 134 -10.48 -7.32 14.03
CA LEU A 134 -10.68 -5.93 13.62
C LEU A 134 -11.94 -5.37 14.24
N ASP A 135 -11.95 -4.08 14.62
CA ASP A 135 -13.19 -3.31 14.78
C ASP A 135 -13.75 -2.85 13.40
N VAL A 136 -14.95 -2.26 13.35
CA VAL A 136 -15.60 -1.92 12.06
C VAL A 136 -14.80 -0.84 11.30
N ASP A 137 -14.18 0.09 12.03
CA ASP A 137 -13.31 1.12 11.46
C ASP A 137 -12.08 0.47 10.83
N GLN A 138 -11.43 -0.45 11.54
CA GLN A 138 -10.28 -1.21 11.05
C GLN A 138 -10.61 -2.12 9.84
N LEU A 139 -11.81 -2.71 9.80
CA LEU A 139 -12.26 -3.47 8.63
C LEU A 139 -12.45 -2.55 7.41
N ALA A 140 -12.99 -1.35 7.59
CA ALA A 140 -13.07 -0.37 6.53
C ALA A 140 -11.67 0.06 6.07
N ALA A 141 -10.75 0.30 7.01
CA ALA A 141 -9.37 0.64 6.73
C ALA A 141 -8.60 -0.48 6.00
N LEU A 142 -8.88 -1.75 6.29
CA LEU A 142 -8.37 -2.90 5.52
C LEU A 142 -8.80 -2.81 4.05
N VAL A 143 -10.10 -2.63 3.79
CA VAL A 143 -10.62 -2.54 2.43
C VAL A 143 -10.03 -1.34 1.68
N LEU A 144 -9.94 -0.17 2.33
CA LEU A 144 -9.32 1.03 1.77
C LEU A 144 -7.84 0.82 1.47
N THR A 145 -7.10 0.16 2.36
CA THR A 145 -5.68 -0.17 2.17
C THR A 145 -5.52 -1.08 0.95
N VAL A 146 -6.29 -2.17 0.87
CA VAL A 146 -6.24 -3.08 -0.29
C VAL A 146 -6.59 -2.32 -1.58
N GLY A 147 -7.63 -1.50 -1.59
CA GLY A 147 -8.04 -0.69 -2.76
C GLY A 147 -6.99 0.34 -3.20
N PHE A 148 -6.46 1.09 -2.24
CA PHE A 148 -5.48 2.14 -2.53
C PHE A 148 -4.19 1.55 -3.09
N TYR A 149 -3.68 0.48 -2.51
CA TYR A 149 -2.42 -0.12 -2.99
C TYR A 149 -2.58 -0.94 -4.27
N GLN A 150 -3.79 -1.38 -4.63
CA GLN A 150 -4.09 -1.84 -6.00
C GLN A 150 -3.93 -0.69 -7.00
N LEU A 151 -4.49 0.49 -6.69
CA LEU A 151 -4.34 1.69 -7.51
C LEU A 151 -2.87 2.09 -7.66
N VAL A 152 -2.12 2.16 -6.54
CA VAL A 152 -0.70 2.52 -6.55
C VAL A 152 0.11 1.52 -7.35
N SER A 153 -0.04 0.21 -7.09
CA SER A 153 0.71 -0.84 -7.80
C SER A 153 0.46 -0.81 -9.31
N ASN A 154 -0.80 -0.66 -9.73
CA ASN A 154 -1.15 -0.49 -11.15
C ASN A 154 -0.48 0.75 -11.76
N PHE A 155 -0.50 1.87 -11.05
CA PHE A 155 0.10 3.11 -11.52
C PHE A 155 1.62 2.97 -11.68
N LEU A 156 2.30 2.41 -10.67
CA LEU A 156 3.73 2.17 -10.67
C LEU A 156 4.16 1.28 -11.85
N ASN A 157 3.47 0.17 -12.05
CA ASN A 157 3.75 -0.77 -13.13
C ASN A 157 3.47 -0.16 -14.50
N THR A 158 2.34 0.53 -14.66
CA THR A 158 1.95 1.17 -15.93
C THR A 158 2.95 2.25 -16.35
N PHE A 159 3.40 3.07 -15.40
CA PHE A 159 4.34 4.15 -15.67
C PHE A 159 5.80 3.69 -15.61
N GLY A 160 6.08 2.45 -15.23
CA GLY A 160 7.42 1.89 -15.09
C GLY A 160 8.26 2.72 -14.12
N VAL A 161 7.71 3.01 -12.94
CA VAL A 161 8.39 3.82 -11.93
C VAL A 161 9.57 3.05 -11.35
N THR A 162 10.75 3.66 -11.39
CA THR A 162 11.98 3.07 -10.87
C THR A 162 12.24 3.53 -9.44
N ILE A 163 12.86 2.68 -8.62
CA ILE A 163 13.30 3.04 -7.26
C ILE A 163 14.32 4.18 -7.33
N GLU A 164 14.31 5.08 -6.35
CA GLU A 164 15.26 6.19 -6.26
C GLU A 164 16.69 5.66 -6.11
N GLN A 165 17.64 6.34 -6.75
CA GLN A 165 19.06 6.11 -6.52
C GLN A 165 19.53 7.24 -5.59
N PHE A 166 19.81 6.91 -4.33
CA PHE A 166 20.37 7.85 -3.35
C PHE A 166 21.90 7.82 -3.38
#